data_AF-A0AA35N931-F1
#
_entry.id   AF-A0AA35N931-F1
#
_cell.length_a   1.000
_cell.length_b   1.000
_cell.length_c   1.000
_cell.angle_alpha   90.00
_cell.angle_beta   90.00
_cell.angle_gamma   90.00
#
_symmetry.space_group_name_H-M   'P 1'
#
loop_
_entity.id
_entity.type
_entity.pdbx_description
1 polymer ?
#
loop_
_entity_poly.entity_id
_entity_poly.type
_entity_poly.pdbx_seq_one_letter_code
_entity_poly.pdbx_strand_id
1 'polypeptide(L)'
;MQQLNPSEISEIIKGRIDNLDVSSQARNEGTVVSVSDGIVRIHGLADVMYGEMIEFPGSVFGMALNLEQDSVGAVILGAYDTLAEGMSAKCTGRILEVPVGKELLGRVVDALGNPIDGKGPLGNTQTDAVEKVAPGVIWRKSVDQPVQTGYKSVDAMIPVGRGQRELIIGDRQIGKTAMAIDAIINQKDSGIFCVYVAVGQKRSTVANIVRKLEEAGALANTIVVVASASESAALQFLAPYAGCTMGEFFRDRGEDALIVYDDLSKQAVAYRQISLLLRRPPGREAYPGDVFYLHSRLLERASRVSEEYVEKFTNGAVTGKTGSLTALPIIETQAGDVSAFVPTNVISITDGQIFLESAMFNSGIRPAVNAGVSVSRVGGAAQTKIIKKLSGGIRTALAQYRELAAFAQFASDLDEATRKQLEHGQRVTELMKQKQYAPMSIADMALSLYAAERGFLTDVEVSKIGSFEQALIAFFNRDHAELMAKINVKGDFNDEIDAGLKAGIEKFKATQTW
;
A
#
# COMPACT_ATOMS: atom_id res chain seq x y z
N MET A 1 26.52 -9.47 23.85
CA MET A 1 27.50 -8.63 23.13
C MET A 1 28.29 -9.55 22.22
N GLN A 2 28.03 -9.57 20.92
CA GLN A 2 28.92 -10.26 19.97
C GLN A 2 30.26 -9.51 19.96
N GLN A 3 31.34 -10.21 20.27
CA GLN A 3 32.69 -9.69 20.12
C GLN A 3 32.94 -9.39 18.64
N LEU A 4 33.04 -8.11 18.30
CA LEU A 4 33.53 -7.66 16.99
C LEU A 4 34.97 -8.17 16.82
N ASN A 5 35.22 -9.01 15.81
CA ASN A 5 36.55 -9.54 15.52
C ASN A 5 37.33 -8.50 14.68
N PRO A 6 38.39 -7.86 15.21
CA PRO A 6 39.12 -6.80 14.50
C PRO A 6 39.75 -7.27 13.17
N SER A 7 40.00 -8.58 13.07
CA SER A 7 40.57 -9.26 11.91
C SER A 7 39.63 -9.19 10.70
N GLU A 8 38.34 -9.48 10.89
CA GLU A 8 37.33 -9.45 9.81
C GLU A 8 37.12 -8.03 9.27
N ILE A 9 37.10 -7.03 10.15
CA ILE A 9 36.98 -5.62 9.74
C ILE A 9 38.20 -5.21 8.91
N SER A 10 39.39 -5.63 9.33
CA SER A 10 40.64 -5.32 8.61
C SER A 10 40.66 -5.98 7.23
N GLU A 11 40.20 -7.22 7.10
CA GLU A 11 40.10 -7.90 5.80
C GLU A 11 39.07 -7.23 4.87
N ILE A 12 37.91 -6.82 5.38
CA ILE A 12 36.90 -6.09 4.59
C ILE A 12 37.46 -4.77 4.07
N ILE A 13 38.16 -4.00 4.92
CA ILE A 13 38.76 -2.73 4.51
C ILE A 13 39.87 -2.96 3.49
N LYS A 14 40.73 -3.95 3.73
CA LYS A 14 41.83 -4.29 2.81
C LYS A 14 41.30 -4.74 1.45
N GLY A 15 40.26 -5.57 1.41
CA GLY A 15 39.59 -5.96 0.17
C GLY A 15 38.96 -4.78 -0.58
N ARG A 16 38.48 -3.73 0.10
CA ARG A 16 38.00 -2.51 -0.57
C ARG A 16 39.13 -1.66 -1.15
N ILE A 17 40.29 -1.62 -0.47
CA ILE A 17 41.48 -0.90 -0.96
C ILE A 17 42.07 -1.64 -2.17
N ASP A 18 42.19 -2.96 -2.11
CA ASP A 18 42.74 -3.79 -3.18
C ASP A 18 41.88 -3.72 -4.46
N ASN A 19 40.56 -3.53 -4.32
CA ASN A 19 39.61 -3.38 -5.43
C ASN A 19 39.35 -1.92 -5.83
N LEU A 20 40.08 -0.95 -5.26
CA LEU A 20 39.93 0.46 -5.62
C LEU A 20 40.56 0.69 -7.00
N ASP A 21 39.73 0.80 -8.03
CA ASP A 21 40.21 1.16 -9.37
C ASP A 21 40.61 2.65 -9.41
N VAL A 22 41.91 2.92 -9.52
CA VAL A 22 42.47 4.28 -9.60
C VAL A 22 42.61 4.67 -11.06
N SER A 23 41.47 4.82 -11.75
CA SER A 23 41.41 5.29 -13.13
C SER A 23 40.85 6.72 -13.19
N SER A 24 41.47 7.59 -14.00
CA SER A 24 41.00 8.96 -14.21
C SER A 24 39.90 8.97 -15.27
N GLN A 25 38.67 9.29 -14.88
CA GLN A 25 37.54 9.44 -15.81
C GLN A 25 37.25 10.92 -16.07
N ALA A 26 37.10 11.30 -17.34
CA ALA A 26 36.57 12.61 -17.68
C ALA A 26 35.10 12.68 -17.24
N ARG A 27 34.74 13.69 -16.44
CA ARG A 27 33.37 13.95 -16.00
C ARG A 27 32.95 15.35 -16.43
N ASN A 28 31.69 15.51 -16.80
CA ASN A 28 31.11 16.82 -17.04
C ASN A 28 30.89 17.52 -15.68
N GLU A 29 31.38 18.74 -15.57
CA GLU A 29 31.38 19.54 -14.36
C GLU A 29 30.72 20.88 -14.62
N GLY A 30 29.96 21.35 -13.64
CA GLY A 30 29.36 22.67 -13.63
C GLY A 30 29.60 23.36 -12.29
N THR A 31 29.16 24.61 -12.21
CA THR A 31 29.33 25.44 -11.02
C THR A 31 27.96 25.86 -10.50
N VAL A 32 27.75 25.72 -9.20
CA VAL A 32 26.57 26.19 -8.51
C VAL A 32 26.52 27.72 -8.58
N VAL A 33 25.46 28.25 -9.18
CA VAL A 33 25.19 29.69 -9.31
C VAL A 33 24.30 30.18 -8.18
N SER A 34 23.35 29.37 -7.73
CA SER A 34 22.51 29.71 -6.58
C SER A 34 21.95 28.49 -5.88
N VAL A 35 21.68 28.66 -4.59
CA VAL A 35 21.03 27.67 -3.72
C VAL A 35 19.87 28.39 -3.01
N SER A 36 18.64 27.90 -3.17
CA SER A 36 17.45 28.44 -2.49
C SER A 36 16.46 27.33 -2.22
N ASP A 37 16.06 27.16 -0.96
CA ASP A 37 14.98 26.27 -0.53
C ASP A 37 15.09 24.83 -1.09
N GLY A 38 16.32 24.29 -1.16
CA GLY A 38 16.59 22.95 -1.69
C GLY A 38 16.63 22.83 -3.22
N ILE A 39 16.57 23.96 -3.94
CA ILE A 39 16.82 24.04 -5.38
C ILE A 39 18.18 24.66 -5.63
N VAL A 40 18.91 24.07 -6.56
CA VAL A 40 20.21 24.55 -7.01
C VAL A 40 20.16 24.86 -8.49
N ARG A 41 20.66 26.04 -8.87
CA ARG A 41 20.93 26.39 -10.26
C ARG A 41 22.40 26.19 -10.54
N ILE A 42 22.68 25.48 -11.61
CA ILE A 42 24.03 25.08 -12.00
C ILE A 42 24.30 25.63 -13.39
N HIS A 43 25.43 26.29 -13.59
CA HIS A 43 25.93 26.68 -14.90
C HIS A 43 26.94 25.64 -15.40
N GLY A 44 26.89 25.28 -16.68
CA GLY A 44 27.67 24.17 -17.24
C GLY A 44 26.84 22.90 -17.33
N LEU A 45 27.44 21.73 -17.04
CA LEU A 45 26.78 20.43 -17.18
C LEU A 45 26.19 20.19 -18.58
N ALA A 46 26.94 20.50 -19.64
CA ALA A 46 26.43 20.50 -21.02
C ALA A 46 25.83 19.15 -21.48
N ASP A 47 26.33 18.04 -20.93
CA ASP A 47 25.90 16.68 -21.29
C ASP A 47 24.86 16.10 -20.32
N VAL A 48 24.35 16.88 -19.37
CA VAL A 48 23.41 16.36 -18.36
C VAL A 48 22.09 15.96 -18.99
N MET A 49 21.55 14.84 -18.52
CA MET A 49 20.24 14.34 -18.95
C MET A 49 19.15 14.74 -17.95
N TYR A 50 17.92 14.87 -18.44
CA TYR A 50 16.76 15.04 -17.57
C TYR A 50 16.63 13.82 -16.64
N GLY A 51 16.50 14.03 -15.33
CA GLY A 51 16.43 12.96 -14.34
C GLY A 51 17.78 12.33 -13.97
N GLU A 52 18.90 12.87 -14.47
CA GLU A 52 20.22 12.43 -14.08
C GLU A 52 20.54 12.83 -12.62
N MET A 53 21.26 11.95 -11.93
CA MET A 53 21.85 12.24 -10.64
C MET A 53 23.07 13.16 -10.79
N ILE A 54 23.08 14.23 -9.99
CA ILE A 54 24.17 15.19 -9.91
C ILE A 54 24.82 15.05 -8.54
N GLU A 55 26.14 14.85 -8.54
CA GLU A 55 26.95 14.74 -7.33
C GLU A 55 27.51 16.12 -6.95
N PHE A 56 27.31 16.51 -5.69
CA PHE A 56 27.88 17.70 -5.09
C PHE A 56 28.93 17.33 -4.03
N PRO A 57 29.82 18.26 -3.66
CA PRO A 57 30.76 18.08 -2.55
C PRO A 57 30.06 17.61 -1.27
N GLY A 58 30.72 16.73 -0.52
CA GLY A 58 30.18 16.20 0.74
C GLY A 58 29.15 15.07 0.58
N SER A 59 29.17 14.36 -0.56
CA SER A 59 28.27 13.23 -0.85
C SER A 59 26.79 13.61 -0.85
N VAL A 60 26.50 14.85 -1.23
CA VAL A 60 25.13 15.33 -1.44
C VAL A 60 24.76 15.05 -2.89
N PHE A 61 23.59 14.47 -3.11
CA PHE A 61 23.06 14.21 -4.44
C PHE A 61 21.91 15.17 -4.75
N GLY A 62 21.79 15.54 -6.01
CA GLY A 62 20.61 16.19 -6.56
C GLY A 62 20.13 15.50 -7.82
N MET A 63 18.96 15.90 -8.29
CA MET A 63 18.38 15.39 -9.53
C MET A 63 18.07 16.55 -10.47
N ALA A 64 18.53 16.46 -11.72
CA ALA A 64 18.21 17.42 -12.77
C ALA A 64 16.73 17.37 -13.14
N LEU A 65 16.05 18.52 -13.05
CA LEU A 65 14.62 18.65 -13.34
C LEU A 65 14.28 19.70 -14.41
N ASN A 66 15.12 20.71 -14.60
CA ASN A 66 14.98 21.70 -15.66
C ASN A 66 16.31 21.84 -16.39
N LEU A 67 16.28 21.75 -17.72
CA LEU A 67 17.42 22.02 -18.59
C LEU A 67 17.10 23.32 -19.34
N GLU A 68 17.56 24.46 -18.81
CA GLU A 68 17.45 25.75 -19.46
C GLU A 68 18.62 25.94 -20.43
N GLN A 69 18.56 26.99 -21.26
CA GLN A 69 19.58 27.24 -22.29
C GLN A 69 20.99 27.40 -21.69
N ASP A 70 21.10 28.10 -20.56
CA ASP A 70 22.39 28.43 -19.93
C ASP A 70 22.51 27.89 -18.49
N SER A 71 21.52 27.15 -17.99
CA SER A 71 21.55 26.62 -16.63
C SER A 71 20.72 25.35 -16.44
N VAL A 72 21.08 24.60 -15.41
CA VAL A 72 20.39 23.37 -15.01
C VAL A 72 19.78 23.62 -13.64
N GLY A 73 18.46 23.42 -13.55
CA GLY A 73 17.74 23.42 -12.29
C GLY A 73 17.72 22.02 -11.70
N ALA A 74 18.34 21.84 -10.54
CA ALA A 74 18.39 20.58 -9.81
C ALA A 74 17.73 20.70 -8.45
N VAL A 75 17.10 19.62 -7.99
CA VAL A 75 16.56 19.52 -6.63
C VAL A 75 17.49 18.69 -5.76
N ILE A 76 17.74 19.10 -4.52
CA ILE A 76 18.65 18.41 -3.60
C ILE A 76 17.94 17.27 -2.86
N LEU A 77 18.57 16.09 -2.90
CA LEU A 77 18.11 14.84 -2.31
C LEU A 77 18.71 14.64 -0.91
N GLY A 78 18.61 15.65 -0.06
CA GLY A 78 19.19 15.62 1.29
C GLY A 78 19.26 16.99 1.94
N ALA A 79 20.18 17.15 2.88
CA ALA A 79 20.50 18.45 3.47
C ALA A 79 21.22 19.33 2.44
N TYR A 80 20.77 20.58 2.30
CA TYR A 80 21.33 21.54 1.35
C TYR A 80 22.11 22.67 2.04
N ASP A 81 22.14 22.72 3.38
CA ASP A 81 22.77 23.79 4.17
C ASP A 81 24.28 23.89 3.94
N THR A 82 24.91 22.80 3.49
CA THR A 82 26.34 22.74 3.19
C THR A 82 26.70 23.22 1.80
N LEU A 83 25.70 23.47 0.93
CA LEU A 83 25.93 23.90 -0.45
C LEU A 83 26.00 25.42 -0.53
N ALA A 84 26.98 25.92 -1.30
CA ALA A 84 27.17 27.34 -1.53
C ALA A 84 27.39 27.64 -3.01
N GLU A 85 27.18 28.89 -3.39
CA GLU A 85 27.56 29.42 -4.70
C GLU A 85 29.07 29.20 -4.95
N GLY A 86 29.42 28.89 -6.19
CA GLY A 86 30.79 28.59 -6.61
C GLY A 86 31.23 27.15 -6.39
N MET A 87 30.44 26.31 -5.70
CA MET A 87 30.76 24.89 -5.54
C MET A 87 30.63 24.14 -6.87
N SER A 88 31.45 23.10 -7.07
CA SER A 88 31.36 22.20 -8.20
C SER A 88 30.11 21.32 -8.13
N ALA A 89 29.53 20.98 -9.28
CA ALA A 89 28.53 19.95 -9.43
C ALA A 89 28.96 19.01 -10.56
N LYS A 90 28.81 17.70 -10.39
CA LYS A 90 29.33 16.70 -11.34
C LYS A 90 28.22 15.79 -11.82
N CYS A 91 28.14 15.58 -13.14
CA CYS A 91 27.31 14.54 -13.73
C CYS A 91 27.80 13.16 -13.29
N THR A 92 26.86 12.29 -12.93
CA THR A 92 27.17 10.89 -12.61
C THR A 92 27.04 9.96 -13.81
N GLY A 93 26.40 10.42 -14.89
CA GLY A 93 26.04 9.61 -16.06
C GLY A 93 24.98 8.54 -15.76
N ARG A 94 24.39 8.57 -14.56
CA ARG A 94 23.40 7.60 -14.10
C ARG A 94 22.07 8.29 -13.85
N ILE A 95 21.01 7.66 -14.33
CA ILE A 95 19.65 7.99 -13.92
C ILE A 95 19.51 7.59 -12.44
N LEU A 96 18.64 8.26 -11.71
CA LEU A 96 18.35 7.89 -10.32
C LEU A 96 17.98 6.39 -10.20
N GLU A 97 18.81 5.67 -9.47
CA GLU A 97 18.66 4.25 -9.18
C GLU A 97 18.58 4.03 -7.67
N VAL A 98 17.85 2.99 -7.27
CA VAL A 98 17.74 2.55 -5.87
C VAL A 98 18.13 1.08 -5.75
N PRO A 99 18.65 0.64 -4.59
CA PRO A 99 18.85 -0.78 -4.33
C PRO A 99 17.51 -1.52 -4.39
N VAL A 100 17.56 -2.73 -4.93
CA VAL A 100 16.45 -3.67 -5.03
C VAL A 100 16.92 -5.08 -4.65
N GLY A 101 16.00 -5.89 -4.15
CA GLY A 101 16.26 -7.29 -3.83
C GLY A 101 15.70 -7.75 -2.49
N LYS A 102 15.76 -9.05 -2.26
CA LYS A 102 15.24 -9.70 -1.04
C LYS A 102 15.97 -9.26 0.23
N GLU A 103 17.20 -8.75 0.13
CA GLU A 103 17.97 -8.24 1.28
C GLU A 103 17.32 -7.02 1.95
N LEU A 104 16.41 -6.33 1.27
CA LEU A 104 15.66 -5.20 1.83
C LEU A 104 14.51 -5.65 2.75
N LEU A 105 14.11 -6.92 2.71
CA LEU A 105 13.04 -7.44 3.56
C LEU A 105 13.44 -7.34 5.04
N GLY A 106 12.57 -6.74 5.86
CA GLY A 106 12.84 -6.47 7.27
C GLY A 106 13.73 -5.25 7.55
N ARG A 107 14.06 -4.48 6.50
CA ARG A 107 14.85 -3.25 6.60
C ARG A 107 13.98 -2.02 6.54
N VAL A 108 14.44 -0.97 7.22
CA VAL A 108 13.91 0.39 7.08
C VAL A 108 14.93 1.21 6.31
N VAL A 109 14.53 1.76 5.17
CA VAL A 109 15.38 2.53 4.25
C VAL A 109 14.81 3.92 3.99
N ASP A 110 15.66 4.86 3.61
CA ASP A 110 15.25 6.17 3.12
C ASP A 110 14.78 6.11 1.65
N ALA A 111 14.39 7.27 1.08
CA ALA A 111 13.93 7.35 -0.31
C ALA A 111 15.01 7.03 -1.37
N LEU A 112 16.28 7.00 -1.01
CA LEU A 112 17.40 6.60 -1.86
C LEU A 112 17.81 5.13 -1.64
N GLY A 113 17.14 4.44 -0.69
CA GLY A 113 17.40 3.05 -0.33
C GLY A 113 18.52 2.85 0.67
N ASN A 114 19.03 3.92 1.30
CA ASN A 114 20.02 3.78 2.37
C ASN A 114 19.35 3.27 3.65
N PRO A 115 19.95 2.29 4.36
CA PRO A 115 19.38 1.78 5.60
C PRO A 115 19.44 2.82 6.73
N ILE A 116 18.30 3.03 7.39
CA ILE A 116 18.15 3.97 8.52
C ILE A 116 17.73 3.28 9.83
N ASP A 117 17.67 1.94 9.82
CA ASP A 117 17.29 1.10 10.97
C ASP A 117 18.43 0.81 11.96
N GLY A 118 19.66 1.22 11.65
CA GLY A 118 20.84 0.95 12.48
C GLY A 118 21.31 -0.51 12.44
N LYS A 119 20.78 -1.37 11.56
CA LYS A 119 21.18 -2.78 11.41
C LYS A 119 22.43 -2.99 10.54
N GLY A 120 23.16 -1.92 10.24
CA GLY A 120 24.33 -1.93 9.35
C GLY A 120 23.99 -1.75 7.87
N PRO A 121 24.99 -1.79 6.97
CA PRO A 121 24.78 -1.61 5.54
C PRO A 121 23.95 -2.74 4.92
N LEU A 122 23.41 -2.49 3.73
CA LEU A 122 22.84 -3.55 2.89
C LEU A 122 23.99 -4.37 2.27
N GLY A 123 23.71 -5.62 1.91
CA GLY A 123 24.68 -6.53 1.30
C GLY A 123 24.86 -6.23 -0.18
N ASN A 124 24.84 -7.28 -1.02
CA ASN A 124 25.01 -7.13 -2.46
C ASN A 124 23.66 -6.85 -3.12
N THR A 125 23.21 -5.60 -3.04
CA THR A 125 21.95 -5.18 -3.67
C THR A 125 22.17 -4.85 -5.13
N GLN A 126 21.43 -5.53 -6.01
CA GLN A 126 21.20 -5.05 -7.37
C GLN A 126 20.58 -3.65 -7.29
N THR A 127 20.84 -2.79 -8.26
CA THR A 127 20.18 -1.48 -8.35
C THR A 127 19.27 -1.44 -9.55
N ASP A 128 18.26 -0.59 -9.50
CA ASP A 128 17.32 -0.42 -10.59
C ASP A 128 16.78 1.00 -10.66
N ALA A 129 16.40 1.44 -11.86
CA ALA A 129 15.99 2.80 -12.13
C ALA A 129 14.66 3.14 -11.42
N VAL A 130 14.60 4.30 -10.77
CA VAL A 130 13.40 4.76 -10.05
C VAL A 130 12.27 5.13 -11.01
N GLU A 131 12.62 5.78 -12.13
CA GLU A 131 11.68 6.17 -13.17
C GLU A 131 11.65 5.12 -14.29
N LYS A 132 10.49 4.50 -14.48
CA LYS A 132 10.27 3.44 -15.46
C LYS A 132 8.90 3.55 -16.08
N VAL A 133 8.81 3.13 -17.34
CA VAL A 133 7.52 2.97 -18.03
C VAL A 133 6.87 1.67 -17.54
N ALA A 134 5.59 1.75 -17.17
CA ALA A 134 4.82 0.60 -16.74
C ALA A 134 4.67 -0.47 -17.85
N PRO A 135 4.44 -1.75 -17.50
CA PRO A 135 4.15 -2.78 -18.49
C PRO A 135 2.98 -2.40 -19.40
N GLY A 136 3.23 -2.44 -20.71
CA GLY A 136 2.23 -2.19 -21.75
C GLY A 136 1.12 -3.25 -21.78
N VAL A 137 0.03 -2.97 -22.50
CA VAL A 137 -1.20 -3.78 -22.49
C VAL A 137 -0.95 -5.26 -22.79
N ILE A 138 -0.10 -5.57 -23.78
CA ILE A 138 0.21 -6.96 -24.19
C ILE A 138 0.92 -7.77 -23.10
N TRP A 139 1.65 -7.09 -22.21
CA TRP A 139 2.40 -7.72 -21.12
C TRP A 139 1.55 -7.93 -19.87
N ARG A 140 0.32 -7.43 -19.84
CA ARG A 140 -0.57 -7.55 -18.68
C ARG A 140 -1.40 -8.82 -18.73
N LYS A 141 -1.80 -9.30 -17.56
CA LYS A 141 -2.78 -10.37 -17.39
C LYS A 141 -3.92 -9.93 -16.49
N SER A 142 -5.12 -10.44 -16.74
CA SER A 142 -6.29 -10.17 -15.90
C SER A 142 -6.06 -10.59 -14.44
N VAL A 143 -6.64 -9.83 -13.51
CA VAL A 143 -6.60 -10.09 -12.08
C VAL A 143 -7.64 -11.16 -11.73
N ASP A 144 -7.20 -12.34 -11.29
CA ASP A 144 -8.06 -13.49 -10.93
C ASP A 144 -7.73 -14.12 -9.55
N GLN A 145 -6.73 -13.59 -8.85
CA GLN A 145 -6.27 -14.09 -7.56
C GLN A 145 -6.52 -13.06 -6.46
N PRO A 146 -7.04 -13.45 -5.29
CA PRO A 146 -7.32 -12.53 -4.20
C PRO A 146 -6.04 -12.12 -3.44
N VAL A 147 -6.08 -10.92 -2.89
CA VAL A 147 -5.22 -10.44 -1.79
C VAL A 147 -6.13 -10.23 -0.59
N GLN A 148 -6.00 -11.09 0.42
CA GLN A 148 -6.86 -11.06 1.59
C GLN A 148 -6.41 -9.93 2.52
N THR A 149 -7.24 -8.92 2.77
CA THR A 149 -6.91 -7.86 3.74
C THR A 149 -7.10 -8.33 5.18
N GLY A 150 -7.92 -9.35 5.39
CA GLY A 150 -8.29 -9.85 6.70
C GLY A 150 -9.46 -9.08 7.33
N TYR A 151 -9.99 -8.05 6.66
CA TYR A 151 -11.17 -7.31 7.10
C TYR A 151 -12.43 -7.84 6.41
N LYS A 152 -13.41 -8.29 7.21
CA LYS A 152 -14.73 -8.71 6.69
C LYS A 152 -15.37 -7.66 5.79
N SER A 153 -15.33 -6.39 6.22
CA SER A 153 -15.93 -5.27 5.50
C SER A 153 -15.27 -4.98 4.15
N VAL A 154 -13.99 -5.34 3.98
CA VAL A 154 -13.26 -5.11 2.73
C VAL A 154 -13.36 -6.35 1.86
N ASP A 155 -12.90 -7.50 2.33
CA ASP A 155 -12.81 -8.72 1.51
C ASP A 155 -14.20 -9.23 1.03
N ALA A 156 -15.27 -8.95 1.78
CA ALA A 156 -16.64 -9.29 1.36
C ALA A 156 -17.23 -8.29 0.36
N MET A 157 -17.05 -6.98 0.57
CA MET A 157 -17.74 -5.92 -0.19
C MET A 157 -16.91 -5.33 -1.32
N ILE A 158 -15.61 -5.17 -1.09
CA ILE A 158 -14.63 -4.44 -1.90
C ILE A 158 -13.38 -5.32 -2.03
N PRO A 159 -13.47 -6.47 -2.73
CA PRO A 159 -12.36 -7.40 -2.82
C PRO A 159 -11.17 -6.79 -3.57
N VAL A 160 -9.97 -7.13 -3.09
CA VAL A 160 -8.68 -6.69 -3.65
C VAL A 160 -7.99 -7.88 -4.30
N GLY A 161 -7.52 -7.71 -5.53
CA GLY A 161 -6.83 -8.75 -6.28
C GLY A 161 -5.32 -8.51 -6.49
N ARG A 162 -4.62 -9.57 -6.87
CA ARG A 162 -3.19 -9.56 -7.21
C ARG A 162 -2.93 -8.76 -8.49
N GLY A 163 -2.26 -7.61 -8.36
CA GLY A 163 -2.05 -6.64 -9.43
C GLY A 163 -3.10 -5.52 -9.52
N GLN A 164 -4.07 -5.46 -8.59
CA GLN A 164 -5.08 -4.40 -8.53
C GLN A 164 -4.54 -3.14 -7.84
N ARG A 165 -5.11 -1.98 -8.18
CA ARG A 165 -4.91 -0.70 -7.49
C ARG A 165 -6.16 -0.33 -6.71
N GLU A 166 -6.15 -0.41 -5.38
CA GLU A 166 -7.33 -0.12 -4.55
C GLU A 166 -7.07 1.06 -3.60
N LEU A 167 -7.73 2.19 -3.85
CA LEU A 167 -7.53 3.43 -3.08
C LEU A 167 -8.15 3.34 -1.68
N ILE A 168 -7.40 3.67 -0.64
CA ILE A 168 -7.95 3.91 0.71
C ILE A 168 -8.08 5.42 0.91
N ILE A 169 -9.31 5.93 0.96
CA ILE A 169 -9.57 7.37 0.99
C ILE A 169 -10.47 7.74 2.17
N GLY A 170 -10.17 8.88 2.79
CA GLY A 170 -11.03 9.52 3.78
C GLY A 170 -10.27 10.49 4.68
N ASP A 171 -10.96 11.04 5.67
CA ASP A 171 -10.42 12.07 6.55
C ASP A 171 -9.30 11.59 7.46
N ARG A 172 -8.62 12.54 8.08
CA ARG A 172 -7.57 12.28 9.06
C ARG A 172 -8.11 11.44 10.23
N GLN A 173 -7.27 10.53 10.73
CA GLN A 173 -7.51 9.77 11.98
C GLN A 173 -8.72 8.80 12.01
N ILE A 174 -9.21 8.34 10.86
CA ILE A 174 -10.34 7.38 10.79
C ILE A 174 -9.94 5.92 10.46
N GLY A 175 -8.66 5.58 10.61
CA GLY A 175 -8.19 4.19 10.47
C GLY A 175 -7.61 3.78 9.10
N LYS A 176 -7.29 4.73 8.21
CA LYS A 176 -6.67 4.44 6.89
C LYS A 176 -5.38 3.62 7.00
N THR A 177 -4.40 4.12 7.77
CA THR A 177 -3.13 3.40 8.00
C THR A 177 -3.36 2.09 8.74
N ALA A 178 -4.28 2.04 9.71
CA ALA A 178 -4.60 0.81 10.43
C ALA A 178 -5.06 -0.30 9.48
N MET A 179 -5.96 0.03 8.55
CA MET A 179 -6.43 -0.90 7.52
C MET A 179 -5.30 -1.41 6.63
N ALA A 180 -4.41 -0.53 6.18
CA ALA A 180 -3.32 -0.91 5.30
C ALA A 180 -2.25 -1.77 6.02
N ILE A 181 -1.94 -1.46 7.28
CA ILE A 181 -0.99 -2.25 8.08
C ILE A 181 -1.54 -3.63 8.41
N ASP A 182 -2.83 -3.75 8.72
CA ASP A 182 -3.47 -5.05 8.95
C ASP A 182 -3.47 -5.90 7.67
N ALA A 183 -3.66 -5.28 6.50
CA ALA A 183 -3.51 -5.98 5.22
C ALA A 183 -2.09 -6.51 5.02
N ILE A 184 -1.04 -5.76 5.40
CA ILE A 184 0.35 -6.24 5.41
C ILE A 184 0.54 -7.40 6.39
N ILE A 185 0.01 -7.27 7.63
CA ILE A 185 0.11 -8.31 8.65
C ILE A 185 -0.53 -9.61 8.15
N ASN A 186 -1.65 -9.53 7.45
CA ASN A 186 -2.32 -10.70 6.89
C ASN A 186 -1.53 -11.39 5.76
N GLN A 187 -0.49 -10.76 5.21
CA GLN A 187 0.37 -11.36 4.18
C GLN A 187 1.59 -12.11 4.72
N LYS A 188 1.81 -12.13 6.04
CA LYS A 188 3.04 -12.70 6.64
C LYS A 188 3.39 -14.11 6.13
N ASP A 189 2.37 -14.95 5.89
CA ASP A 189 2.52 -16.36 5.47
C ASP A 189 1.86 -16.63 4.10
N SER A 190 1.43 -15.59 3.37
CA SER A 190 0.68 -15.76 2.11
C SER A 190 1.57 -15.89 0.86
N GLY A 191 2.88 -15.66 1.02
CA GLY A 191 3.85 -15.60 -0.08
C GLY A 191 3.83 -14.29 -0.86
N ILE A 192 3.12 -13.26 -0.38
CA ILE A 192 3.10 -11.92 -0.96
C ILE A 192 4.06 -11.02 -0.19
N PHE A 193 5.11 -10.51 -0.85
CA PHE A 193 6.07 -9.59 -0.23
C PHE A 193 5.46 -8.19 -0.05
N CYS A 194 5.76 -7.51 1.04
CA CYS A 194 5.14 -6.23 1.35
C CYS A 194 6.12 -5.06 1.25
N VAL A 195 5.63 -3.90 0.81
CA VAL A 195 6.36 -2.62 0.82
C VAL A 195 5.47 -1.57 1.46
N TYR A 196 5.92 -0.95 2.55
CA TYR A 196 5.24 0.17 3.19
C TYR A 196 6.04 1.46 2.96
N VAL A 197 5.46 2.41 2.23
CA VAL A 197 6.09 3.70 1.93
C VAL A 197 5.44 4.80 2.76
N ALA A 198 6.18 5.34 3.73
CA ALA A 198 5.77 6.46 4.56
C ALA A 198 6.26 7.78 3.95
N VAL A 199 5.32 8.61 3.46
CA VAL A 199 5.59 9.93 2.87
C VAL A 199 5.08 11.01 3.80
N GLY A 200 5.97 11.93 4.21
CA GLY A 200 5.63 13.07 5.06
C GLY A 200 5.05 12.67 6.43
N GLN A 201 5.30 11.44 6.89
CA GLN A 201 4.84 10.97 8.20
C GLN A 201 5.81 11.38 9.31
N LYS A 202 5.29 11.46 10.54
CA LYS A 202 6.16 11.67 11.71
C LYS A 202 6.99 10.42 11.96
N ARG A 203 8.29 10.58 12.21
CA ARG A 203 9.20 9.46 12.54
C ARG A 203 8.69 8.59 13.68
N SER A 204 8.08 9.19 14.71
CA SER A 204 7.45 8.46 15.83
C SER A 204 6.31 7.54 15.39
N THR A 205 5.50 7.98 14.43
CA THR A 205 4.40 7.18 13.88
C THR A 205 4.95 5.99 13.10
N VAL A 206 5.96 6.22 12.25
CA VAL A 206 6.62 5.16 11.48
C VAL A 206 7.28 4.14 12.42
N ALA A 207 8.00 4.59 13.44
CA ALA A 207 8.62 3.69 14.43
C ALA A 207 7.59 2.81 15.16
N ASN A 208 6.43 3.37 15.51
CA ASN A 208 5.34 2.59 16.10
C ASN A 208 4.78 1.54 15.13
N ILE A 209 4.66 1.87 13.84
CA ILE A 209 4.22 0.94 12.80
C ILE A 209 5.25 -0.19 12.61
N VAL A 210 6.54 0.14 12.50
CA VAL A 210 7.62 -0.85 12.39
C VAL A 210 7.59 -1.81 13.58
N ARG A 211 7.45 -1.28 14.80
CA ARG A 211 7.32 -2.10 16.00
C ARG A 211 6.10 -3.02 15.94
N LYS A 212 4.94 -2.54 15.45
CA LYS A 212 3.73 -3.36 15.30
C LYS A 212 3.90 -4.47 14.26
N LEU A 213 4.55 -4.17 13.15
CA LEU A 213 4.90 -5.17 12.13
C LEU A 213 5.86 -6.22 12.70
N GLU A 214 6.81 -5.82 13.55
CA GLU A 214 7.74 -6.72 14.22
C GLU A 214 7.04 -7.60 15.27
N GLU A 215 6.20 -7.01 16.13
CA GLU A 215 5.36 -7.72 17.12
C GLU A 215 4.44 -8.76 16.44
N ALA A 216 3.94 -8.47 15.25
CA ALA A 216 3.09 -9.37 14.46
C ALA A 216 3.89 -10.39 13.62
N GLY A 217 5.22 -10.29 13.57
CA GLY A 217 6.09 -11.12 12.73
C GLY A 217 6.08 -10.78 11.23
N ALA A 218 5.35 -9.73 10.83
CA ALA A 218 5.21 -9.33 9.43
C ALA A 218 6.39 -8.50 8.90
N LEU A 219 7.20 -7.90 9.78
CA LEU A 219 8.36 -7.09 9.39
C LEU A 219 9.37 -7.90 8.54
N ALA A 220 9.58 -9.18 8.86
CA ALA A 220 10.49 -10.05 8.10
C ALA A 220 10.11 -10.20 6.62
N ASN A 221 8.84 -9.94 6.27
CA ASN A 221 8.31 -9.99 4.91
C ASN A 221 8.04 -8.58 4.32
N THR A 222 8.47 -7.52 5.00
CA THR A 222 8.12 -6.14 4.63
C THR A 222 9.35 -5.26 4.46
N ILE A 223 9.42 -4.51 3.37
CA ILE A 223 10.35 -3.40 3.17
C ILE A 223 9.66 -2.11 3.64
N VAL A 224 10.33 -1.30 4.46
CA VAL A 224 9.79 0.00 4.89
C VAL A 224 10.62 1.13 4.30
N VAL A 225 9.99 1.95 3.45
CA VAL A 225 10.61 3.14 2.84
C VAL A 225 10.09 4.37 3.57
N VAL A 226 10.98 5.25 4.00
CA VAL A 226 10.63 6.41 4.80
C VAL A 226 11.15 7.68 4.16
N ALA A 227 10.24 8.61 3.86
CA ALA A 227 10.54 10.02 3.66
C ALA A 227 9.75 10.82 4.70
N SER A 228 10.39 11.18 5.81
CA SER A 228 9.69 11.78 6.95
C SER A 228 9.31 13.24 6.71
N ALA A 229 8.38 13.78 7.52
CA ALA A 229 7.93 15.17 7.39
C ALA A 229 9.05 16.23 7.55
N SER A 230 10.17 15.86 8.19
CA SER A 230 11.35 16.73 8.38
C SER A 230 12.37 16.65 7.25
N GLU A 231 12.20 15.73 6.30
CA GLU A 231 13.10 15.57 5.15
C GLU A 231 12.65 16.44 3.97
N SER A 232 13.56 16.62 3.01
CA SER A 232 13.33 17.50 1.86
C SER A 232 12.09 17.08 1.05
N ALA A 233 11.44 18.07 0.44
CA ALA A 233 10.31 17.81 -0.45
C ALA A 233 10.68 16.84 -1.59
N ALA A 234 11.95 16.87 -2.05
CA ALA A 234 12.45 15.96 -3.07
C ALA A 234 12.40 14.49 -2.64
N LEU A 235 12.84 14.17 -1.42
CA LEU A 235 12.79 12.82 -0.89
C LEU A 235 11.35 12.36 -0.69
N GLN A 236 10.46 13.24 -0.22
CA GLN A 236 9.03 12.95 -0.08
C GLN A 236 8.36 12.69 -1.44
N PHE A 237 8.74 13.44 -2.47
CA PHE A 237 8.28 13.23 -3.85
C PHE A 237 8.78 11.89 -4.43
N LEU A 238 10.03 11.51 -4.16
CA LEU A 238 10.65 10.31 -4.73
C LEU A 238 10.29 9.00 -4.03
N ALA A 239 10.02 9.02 -2.72
CA ALA A 239 9.83 7.80 -1.94
C ALA A 239 8.82 6.80 -2.52
N PRO A 240 7.65 7.21 -3.05
CA PRO A 240 6.72 6.28 -3.70
C PRO A 240 7.30 5.60 -4.94
N TYR A 241 8.09 6.30 -5.75
CA TYR A 241 8.75 5.70 -6.92
C TYR A 241 9.85 4.72 -6.51
N ALA A 242 10.63 5.05 -5.48
CA ALA A 242 11.63 4.15 -4.92
C ALA A 242 11.00 2.86 -4.38
N GLY A 243 9.95 2.99 -3.55
CA GLY A 243 9.20 1.84 -3.04
C GLY A 243 8.54 1.01 -4.15
N CYS A 244 7.99 1.65 -5.18
CA CYS A 244 7.44 0.95 -6.34
C CYS A 244 8.52 0.12 -7.04
N THR A 245 9.71 0.67 -7.23
CA THR A 245 10.85 -0.03 -7.86
C THR A 245 11.29 -1.26 -7.04
N MET A 246 11.29 -1.14 -5.71
CA MET A 246 11.55 -2.27 -4.81
C MET A 246 10.46 -3.36 -4.90
N GLY A 247 9.19 -2.97 -5.10
CA GLY A 247 8.09 -3.91 -5.32
C GLY A 247 8.13 -4.58 -6.70
N GLU A 248 8.52 -3.85 -7.75
CA GLU A 248 8.66 -4.38 -9.11
C GLU A 248 9.70 -5.50 -9.21
N PHE A 249 10.74 -5.47 -8.38
CA PHE A 249 11.73 -6.54 -8.31
C PHE A 249 11.09 -7.93 -8.19
N PHE A 250 10.04 -8.04 -7.36
CA PHE A 250 9.29 -9.29 -7.14
C PHE A 250 8.35 -9.58 -8.31
N ARG A 251 7.58 -8.58 -8.76
CA ARG A 251 6.65 -8.68 -9.92
C ARG A 251 7.36 -9.24 -11.15
N ASP A 252 8.53 -8.70 -11.47
CA ASP A 252 9.25 -9.02 -12.71
C ASP A 252 9.92 -10.41 -12.65
N ARG A 253 9.94 -11.05 -11.48
CA ARG A 253 10.49 -12.39 -11.23
C ARG A 253 9.41 -13.46 -11.00
N GLY A 254 8.15 -13.16 -11.34
CA GLY A 254 7.04 -14.09 -11.17
C GLY A 254 6.62 -14.30 -9.70
N GLU A 255 6.95 -13.34 -8.84
CA GLU A 255 6.53 -13.29 -7.44
C GLU A 255 5.48 -12.17 -7.27
N ASP A 256 4.78 -12.19 -6.13
CA ASP A 256 3.72 -11.25 -5.82
C ASP A 256 4.15 -10.27 -4.74
N ALA A 257 3.79 -9.00 -4.91
CA ALA A 257 4.05 -7.95 -3.96
C ALA A 257 2.82 -7.08 -3.68
N LEU A 258 2.72 -6.57 -2.46
CA LEU A 258 1.74 -5.60 -2.00
C LEU A 258 2.46 -4.32 -1.57
N ILE A 259 2.12 -3.19 -2.18
CA ILE A 259 2.66 -1.89 -1.80
C ILE A 259 1.60 -0.96 -1.22
N VAL A 260 1.93 -0.32 -0.09
CA VAL A 260 1.10 0.69 0.57
C VAL A 260 1.81 2.04 0.47
N TYR A 261 1.09 3.08 0.03
CA TYR A 261 1.60 4.46 0.00
C TYR A 261 0.88 5.32 1.04
N ASP A 262 1.58 5.78 2.07
CA ASP A 262 1.03 6.52 3.22
C ASP A 262 1.72 7.90 3.39
N ASP A 263 1.31 8.96 2.70
CA ASP A 263 0.18 9.01 1.78
C ASP A 263 0.50 9.82 0.50
N LEU A 264 -0.27 9.58 -0.56
CA LEU A 264 -0.06 10.25 -1.85
C LEU A 264 -0.54 11.70 -1.84
N SER A 265 -1.37 12.11 -0.88
CA SER A 265 -1.74 13.53 -0.71
C SER A 265 -0.50 14.35 -0.34
N LYS A 266 0.33 13.85 0.57
CA LYS A 266 1.60 14.49 0.94
C LYS A 266 2.64 14.45 -0.18
N GLN A 267 2.67 13.38 -0.99
CA GLN A 267 3.50 13.36 -2.20
C GLN A 267 3.11 14.49 -3.17
N ALA A 268 1.81 14.68 -3.42
CA ALA A 268 1.33 15.75 -4.28
C ALA A 268 1.68 17.14 -3.72
N VAL A 269 1.58 17.33 -2.40
CA VAL A 269 1.99 18.58 -1.74
C VAL A 269 3.49 18.83 -1.90
N ALA A 270 4.32 17.80 -1.72
CA ALA A 270 5.77 17.90 -1.93
C ALA A 270 6.10 18.24 -3.39
N TYR A 271 5.44 17.61 -4.35
CA TYR A 271 5.61 17.90 -5.78
C TYR A 271 5.17 19.33 -6.13
N ARG A 272 4.06 19.80 -5.55
CA ARG A 272 3.61 21.19 -5.68
C ARG A 272 4.66 22.18 -5.17
N GLN A 273 5.26 21.90 -4.01
CA GLN A 273 6.32 22.75 -3.47
C GLN A 273 7.53 22.82 -4.42
N ILE A 274 8.03 21.68 -4.89
CA ILE A 274 9.15 21.62 -5.84
C ILE A 274 8.82 22.41 -7.11
N SER A 275 7.62 22.21 -7.66
CA SER A 275 7.20 22.85 -8.89
C SER A 275 7.09 24.37 -8.77
N LEU A 276 6.58 24.89 -7.65
CA LEU A 276 6.48 26.32 -7.38
C LEU A 276 7.86 26.96 -7.19
N LEU A 277 8.76 26.28 -6.49
CA LEU A 277 10.14 26.73 -6.31
C LEU A 277 10.91 26.75 -7.65
N LEU A 278 10.63 25.80 -8.55
CA LEU A 278 11.11 25.80 -9.95
C LEU A 278 10.40 26.84 -10.83
N ARG A 279 9.49 27.65 -10.28
CA ARG A 279 8.70 28.69 -10.98
C ARG A 279 7.88 28.15 -12.15
N ARG A 280 7.47 26.89 -12.11
CA ARG A 280 6.54 26.34 -13.10
C ARG A 280 5.14 26.93 -12.86
N PRO A 281 4.40 27.32 -13.91
CA PRO A 281 3.05 27.84 -13.77
C PRO A 281 2.11 26.85 -13.05
N PRO A 282 1.42 27.26 -11.97
CA PRO A 282 0.47 26.41 -11.27
C PRO A 282 -0.92 26.41 -11.92
N GLY A 283 -1.70 25.36 -11.66
CA GLY A 283 -3.10 25.20 -12.05
C GLY A 283 -4.06 25.22 -10.84
N ARG A 284 -5.08 24.35 -10.87
CA ARG A 284 -6.10 24.24 -9.82
C ARG A 284 -5.47 23.90 -8.47
N GLU A 285 -5.92 24.57 -7.41
CA GLU A 285 -5.40 24.41 -6.03
C GLU A 285 -3.86 24.57 -5.93
N ALA A 286 -3.30 25.36 -6.85
CA ALA A 286 -1.87 25.63 -7.03
C ALA A 286 -1.00 24.40 -7.38
N TYR A 287 -1.59 23.24 -7.72
CA TYR A 287 -0.84 22.08 -8.19
C TYR A 287 -0.32 22.31 -9.62
N PRO A 288 0.82 21.71 -10.01
CA PRO A 288 1.28 21.78 -11.38
C PRO A 288 0.35 21.01 -12.33
N GLY A 289 0.37 21.38 -13.62
CA GLY A 289 -0.52 20.79 -14.62
C GLY A 289 -0.35 19.27 -14.83
N ASP A 290 0.81 18.73 -14.46
CA ASP A 290 1.17 17.32 -14.58
C ASP A 290 1.02 16.53 -13.26
N VAL A 291 0.36 17.07 -12.23
CA VAL A 291 0.09 16.33 -10.98
C VAL A 291 -0.73 15.06 -11.20
N PHE A 292 -1.55 15.01 -12.27
CA PHE A 292 -2.22 13.78 -12.68
C PHE A 292 -1.19 12.74 -13.17
N TYR A 293 -0.26 13.19 -14.02
CA TYR A 293 0.77 12.32 -14.61
C TYR A 293 1.73 11.75 -13.55
N LEU A 294 2.01 12.52 -12.49
CA LEU A 294 2.73 12.07 -11.30
C LEU A 294 2.14 10.75 -10.76
N HIS A 295 0.86 10.78 -10.37
CA HIS A 295 0.22 9.60 -9.79
C HIS A 295 -0.12 8.53 -10.82
N SER A 296 -0.43 8.91 -12.07
CA SER A 296 -0.76 7.92 -13.10
C SER A 296 0.45 7.06 -13.44
N ARG A 297 1.63 7.67 -13.67
CA ARG A 297 2.85 6.92 -13.99
C ARG A 297 3.36 6.08 -12.82
N LEU A 298 3.07 6.50 -11.58
CA LEU A 298 3.34 5.71 -10.38
C LEU A 298 2.41 4.49 -10.28
N LEU A 299 1.10 4.74 -10.28
CA LEU A 299 0.11 3.70 -9.97
C LEU A 299 -0.02 2.69 -11.12
N GLU A 300 0.14 3.09 -12.38
CA GLU A 300 0.09 2.17 -13.52
C GLU A 300 1.19 1.09 -13.50
N ARG A 301 2.26 1.28 -12.71
CA ARG A 301 3.28 0.24 -12.50
C ARG A 301 2.75 -0.93 -11.66
N ALA A 302 1.80 -0.69 -10.77
CA ALA A 302 1.10 -1.74 -10.04
C ALA A 302 0.16 -2.49 -10.99
N SER A 303 0.60 -3.67 -11.40
CA SER A 303 -0.07 -4.51 -12.40
C SER A 303 0.30 -5.97 -12.21
N ARG A 304 -0.47 -6.86 -12.84
CA ARG A 304 -0.12 -8.26 -13.03
C ARG A 304 0.42 -8.47 -14.43
N VAL A 305 1.58 -9.11 -14.52
CA VAL A 305 2.26 -9.39 -15.78
C VAL A 305 2.01 -10.82 -16.26
N SER A 306 2.05 -11.03 -17.57
CA SER A 306 1.88 -12.34 -18.19
C SER A 306 3.09 -13.25 -17.96
N GLU A 307 2.88 -14.55 -18.13
CA GLU A 307 3.97 -15.53 -18.07
C GLU A 307 5.09 -15.22 -19.08
N GLU A 308 4.71 -14.80 -20.30
CA GLU A 308 5.65 -14.44 -21.36
C GLU A 308 6.53 -13.24 -20.98
N TYR A 309 5.96 -12.24 -20.29
CA TYR A 309 6.73 -11.11 -19.77
C TYR A 309 7.81 -11.58 -18.78
N VAL A 310 7.43 -12.41 -17.81
CA VAL A 310 8.34 -12.91 -16.77
C VAL A 310 9.44 -13.77 -17.38
N GLU A 311 9.09 -14.66 -18.32
CA GLU A 311 10.06 -15.50 -19.01
C GLU A 311 11.06 -14.67 -19.81
N LYS A 312 10.57 -13.65 -20.53
CA LYS A 312 11.42 -12.71 -21.28
C LYS A 312 12.31 -11.88 -20.37
N PHE A 313 11.78 -11.34 -19.28
CA PHE A 313 12.53 -10.50 -18.34
C PHE A 313 13.63 -11.29 -17.62
N THR A 314 13.33 -12.54 -17.24
CA THR A 314 14.26 -13.41 -16.52
C THR A 314 15.17 -14.23 -17.44
N ASN A 315 15.17 -13.96 -18.74
CA ASN A 315 15.93 -14.71 -19.76
C ASN A 315 15.72 -16.23 -19.66
N GLY A 316 14.47 -16.65 -19.43
CA GLY A 316 14.08 -18.05 -19.31
C GLY A 316 14.34 -18.71 -17.95
N ALA A 317 14.88 -17.98 -16.96
CA ALA A 317 15.12 -18.55 -15.62
C ALA A 317 13.81 -18.86 -14.87
N VAL A 318 12.72 -18.15 -15.17
CA VAL A 318 11.39 -18.38 -14.61
C VAL A 318 10.39 -18.59 -15.75
N THR A 319 9.80 -19.78 -15.82
CA THR A 319 8.82 -20.15 -16.85
C THR A 319 7.45 -20.45 -16.24
N GLY A 320 6.37 -20.06 -16.92
CA GLY A 320 4.99 -20.42 -16.54
C GLY A 320 4.46 -19.76 -15.27
N LYS A 321 5.12 -18.72 -14.76
CA LYS A 321 4.65 -17.93 -13.60
C LYS A 321 4.30 -16.52 -14.00
N THR A 322 3.26 -15.97 -13.36
CA THR A 322 2.91 -14.55 -13.43
C THR A 322 3.37 -13.88 -12.15
N GLY A 323 3.88 -12.66 -12.23
CA GLY A 323 4.10 -11.84 -11.04
C GLY A 323 3.09 -10.69 -10.97
N SER A 324 2.93 -10.12 -9.78
CA SER A 324 2.03 -9.00 -9.58
C SER A 324 2.52 -8.00 -8.55
N LEU A 325 2.16 -6.74 -8.74
CA LEU A 325 2.30 -5.68 -7.75
C LEU A 325 0.91 -5.09 -7.48
N THR A 326 0.33 -5.41 -6.32
CA THR A 326 -0.93 -4.82 -5.83
C THR A 326 -0.62 -3.53 -5.10
N ALA A 327 -1.37 -2.46 -5.35
CA ALA A 327 -1.17 -1.16 -4.69
C ALA A 327 -2.37 -0.74 -3.86
N LEU A 328 -2.10 -0.29 -2.63
CA LEU A 328 -3.04 0.36 -1.72
C LEU A 328 -2.60 1.81 -1.46
N PRO A 329 -2.85 2.74 -2.40
CA PRO A 329 -2.58 4.15 -2.14
C PRO A 329 -3.52 4.70 -1.08
N ILE A 330 -2.99 5.50 -0.14
CA ILE A 330 -3.78 6.25 0.82
C ILE A 330 -3.92 7.69 0.34
N ILE A 331 -5.14 8.23 0.39
CA ILE A 331 -5.43 9.65 0.20
C ILE A 331 -6.16 10.20 1.42
N GLU A 332 -5.66 11.33 1.92
CA GLU A 332 -6.35 12.12 2.93
C GLU A 332 -7.24 13.18 2.28
N THR A 333 -8.53 13.16 2.61
CA THR A 333 -9.49 14.22 2.28
C THR A 333 -9.54 15.27 3.38
N GLN A 334 -10.02 16.47 3.03
CA GLN A 334 -10.32 17.52 3.98
C GLN A 334 -11.84 17.60 4.16
N ALA A 335 -12.34 17.38 5.37
CA ALA A 335 -13.76 17.44 5.71
C ALA A 335 -14.67 16.57 4.81
N GLY A 336 -14.19 15.40 4.39
CA GLY A 336 -14.92 14.45 3.55
C GLY A 336 -15.04 14.86 2.08
N ASP A 337 -14.38 15.93 1.64
CA ASP A 337 -14.47 16.39 0.25
C ASP A 337 -13.71 15.49 -0.72
N VAL A 338 -14.45 14.59 -1.38
CA VAL A 338 -13.96 13.72 -2.45
C VAL A 338 -13.86 14.41 -3.80
N SER A 339 -14.42 15.61 -3.95
CA SER A 339 -14.43 16.38 -5.20
C SER A 339 -13.21 17.30 -5.38
N ALA A 340 -12.37 17.37 -4.34
CA ALA A 340 -11.08 18.03 -4.41
C ALA A 340 -10.19 17.44 -5.52
N PHE A 341 -9.24 18.24 -6.00
CA PHE A 341 -8.53 17.94 -7.24
C PHE A 341 -7.71 16.64 -7.16
N VAL A 342 -6.89 16.46 -6.12
CA VAL A 342 -6.05 15.26 -5.96
C VAL A 342 -6.88 13.99 -5.69
N PRO A 343 -7.87 13.97 -4.77
CA PRO A 343 -8.77 12.83 -4.61
C PRO A 343 -9.43 12.38 -5.91
N THR A 344 -10.02 13.31 -6.67
CA THR A 344 -10.69 13.01 -7.94
C THR A 344 -9.73 12.37 -8.94
N ASN A 345 -8.51 12.92 -9.06
CA ASN A 345 -7.48 12.35 -9.94
C ASN A 345 -7.17 10.90 -9.57
N VAL A 346 -6.89 10.61 -8.28
CA VAL A 346 -6.51 9.25 -7.87
C VAL A 346 -7.68 8.26 -8.00
N ILE A 347 -8.91 8.68 -7.72
CA ILE A 347 -10.12 7.86 -7.96
C ILE A 347 -10.22 7.44 -9.43
N SER A 348 -9.88 8.33 -10.36
CA SER A 348 -9.90 8.00 -11.80
C SER A 348 -8.75 7.11 -12.28
N ILE A 349 -7.66 7.00 -11.50
CA ILE A 349 -6.49 6.17 -11.82
C ILE A 349 -6.60 4.76 -11.22
N THR A 350 -7.07 4.64 -9.97
CA THR A 350 -7.18 3.33 -9.29
C THR A 350 -8.33 2.51 -9.83
N ASP A 351 -8.33 1.19 -9.61
CA ASP A 351 -9.40 0.26 -10.04
C ASP A 351 -10.59 0.24 -9.09
N GLY A 352 -10.54 1.00 -8.01
CA GLY A 352 -11.54 1.01 -6.97
C GLY A 352 -11.14 1.92 -5.82
N GLN A 353 -12.04 2.05 -4.86
CA GLN A 353 -11.80 2.78 -3.64
C GLN A 353 -12.55 2.17 -2.45
N ILE A 354 -11.88 2.19 -1.31
CA ILE A 354 -12.41 1.97 0.03
C ILE A 354 -12.54 3.36 0.67
N PHE A 355 -13.78 3.83 0.79
CA PHE A 355 -14.10 5.11 1.39
C PHE A 355 -14.40 4.95 2.88
N LEU A 356 -13.56 5.58 3.71
CA LEU A 356 -13.74 5.63 5.16
C LEU A 356 -14.43 6.94 5.56
N GLU A 357 -15.44 6.84 6.43
CA GLU A 357 -16.27 7.98 6.80
C GLU A 357 -16.15 8.35 8.28
N SER A 358 -15.92 9.64 8.55
CA SER A 358 -15.77 10.18 9.91
C SER A 358 -17.00 9.96 10.79
N ALA A 359 -18.21 10.12 10.24
CA ALA A 359 -19.46 9.93 10.99
C ALA A 359 -19.62 8.48 11.47
N MET A 360 -19.29 7.49 10.62
CA MET A 360 -19.33 6.08 10.97
C MET A 360 -18.26 5.73 12.02
N PHE A 361 -17.06 6.29 11.88
CA PHE A 361 -15.99 6.07 12.85
C PHE A 361 -16.36 6.59 14.26
N ASN A 362 -17.00 7.77 14.31
CA ASN A 362 -17.44 8.41 15.54
C ASN A 362 -18.65 7.71 16.19
N SER A 363 -19.51 7.06 15.41
CA SER A 363 -20.61 6.22 15.91
C SER A 363 -20.16 4.82 16.36
N GLY A 364 -18.85 4.53 16.31
CA GLY A 364 -18.28 3.27 16.77
C GLY A 364 -18.26 2.15 15.72
N ILE A 365 -18.56 2.44 14.45
CA ILE A 365 -18.39 1.49 13.35
C ILE A 365 -16.93 1.54 12.89
N ARG A 366 -16.18 0.47 13.20
CA ARG A 366 -14.76 0.35 12.89
C ARG A 366 -14.49 -1.06 12.33
N PRO A 367 -13.91 -1.20 11.13
CA PRO A 367 -13.50 -0.13 10.21
C PRO A 367 -14.70 0.64 9.62
N ALA A 368 -14.52 1.93 9.37
CA ALA A 368 -15.59 2.86 9.00
C ALA A 368 -15.91 2.85 7.49
N VAL A 369 -16.03 1.66 6.90
CA VAL A 369 -16.19 1.48 5.44
C VAL A 369 -17.61 1.84 5.00
N ASN A 370 -17.72 2.81 4.08
CA ASN A 370 -18.98 3.16 3.44
C ASN A 370 -19.24 2.22 2.25
N ALA A 371 -20.16 1.26 2.43
CA ALA A 371 -20.50 0.26 1.41
C ALA A 371 -21.10 0.82 0.10
N GLY A 372 -21.72 2.01 0.16
CA GLY A 372 -22.37 2.65 -1.00
C GLY A 372 -21.39 3.41 -1.89
N VAL A 373 -20.42 4.10 -1.29
CA VAL A 373 -19.40 4.89 -2.01
C VAL A 373 -18.19 4.04 -2.41
N SER A 374 -17.88 3.01 -1.63
CA SER A 374 -16.76 2.12 -1.91
C SER A 374 -17.09 1.16 -3.06
N VAL A 375 -16.11 0.90 -3.91
CA VAL A 375 -16.27 0.04 -5.10
C VAL A 375 -14.96 -0.62 -5.47
N SER A 376 -15.02 -1.87 -5.91
CA SER A 376 -13.92 -2.57 -6.59
C SER A 376 -14.39 -2.86 -8.02
N ARG A 377 -13.69 -2.35 -9.05
CA ARG A 377 -14.06 -2.56 -10.47
C ARG A 377 -13.65 -3.93 -10.98
N VAL A 378 -12.69 -4.59 -10.34
CA VAL A 378 -12.38 -6.02 -10.56
C VAL A 378 -13.52 -6.89 -10.05
N GLY A 379 -14.16 -6.49 -8.94
CA GLY A 379 -15.32 -7.18 -8.37
C GLY A 379 -15.02 -8.61 -7.96
N GLY A 380 -16.01 -9.50 -8.08
CA GLY A 380 -15.92 -10.89 -7.62
C GLY A 380 -14.96 -11.79 -8.41
N ALA A 381 -14.16 -11.26 -9.34
CA ALA A 381 -13.01 -11.99 -9.91
C ALA A 381 -11.84 -12.08 -8.92
N ALA A 382 -11.74 -11.11 -8.00
CA ALA A 382 -10.74 -11.08 -6.93
C ALA A 382 -11.21 -11.72 -5.62
N GLN A 383 -12.21 -12.62 -5.66
CA GLN A 383 -12.75 -13.30 -4.47
C GLN A 383 -12.54 -14.80 -4.56
N THR A 384 -12.32 -15.41 -3.39
CA THR A 384 -12.49 -16.86 -3.26
C THR A 384 -13.96 -17.24 -3.47
N LYS A 385 -14.19 -18.45 -3.94
CA LYS A 385 -15.54 -18.91 -4.32
C LYS A 385 -16.51 -18.88 -3.13
N ILE A 386 -16.05 -19.20 -1.93
CA ILE A 386 -16.86 -19.13 -0.71
C ILE A 386 -17.24 -17.70 -0.34
N ILE A 387 -16.30 -16.76 -0.32
CA ILE A 387 -16.59 -15.38 0.04
C ILE A 387 -17.53 -14.76 -0.99
N LYS A 388 -17.27 -14.99 -2.28
CA LYS A 388 -18.14 -14.53 -3.38
C LYS A 388 -19.58 -15.01 -3.24
N LYS A 389 -19.79 -16.26 -2.82
CA LYS A 389 -21.12 -16.84 -2.64
C LYS A 389 -21.86 -16.23 -1.45
N LEU A 390 -21.14 -15.96 -0.35
CA LEU A 390 -21.70 -15.49 0.90
C LEU A 390 -21.83 -13.96 0.98
N SER A 391 -21.07 -13.20 0.20
CA SER A 391 -21.06 -11.73 0.27
C SER A 391 -22.06 -11.03 -0.66
N GLY A 392 -22.69 -11.76 -1.59
CA GLY A 392 -23.57 -11.19 -2.60
C GLY A 392 -24.78 -10.43 -2.02
N GLY A 393 -25.45 -11.00 -1.02
CA GLY A 393 -26.57 -10.35 -0.33
C GLY A 393 -26.12 -9.21 0.59
N ILE A 394 -24.98 -9.38 1.26
CA ILE A 394 -24.47 -8.48 2.31
C ILE A 394 -24.23 -7.06 1.81
N ARG A 395 -23.57 -6.87 0.67
CA ARG A 395 -23.30 -5.51 0.13
C ARG A 395 -24.59 -4.78 -0.20
N THR A 396 -25.52 -5.48 -0.84
CA THR A 396 -26.84 -4.93 -1.22
C THR A 396 -27.64 -4.56 0.02
N ALA A 397 -27.65 -5.45 1.03
CA ALA A 397 -28.33 -5.21 2.29
C ALA A 397 -27.78 -3.98 3.04
N LEU A 398 -26.46 -3.81 3.09
CA LEU A 398 -25.83 -2.67 3.77
C LEU A 398 -26.07 -1.34 3.04
N ALA A 399 -26.05 -1.34 1.71
CA ALA A 399 -26.36 -0.15 0.92
C ALA A 399 -27.82 0.29 1.14
N GLN A 400 -28.76 -0.66 1.03
CA GLN A 400 -30.19 -0.39 1.23
C GLN A 400 -30.52 0.00 2.68
N TYR A 401 -29.88 -0.66 3.66
CA TYR A 401 -30.04 -0.33 5.08
C TYR A 401 -29.74 1.15 5.34
N ARG A 402 -28.67 1.67 4.73
CA ARG A 402 -28.27 3.06 4.94
C ARG A 402 -29.27 4.06 4.38
N GLU A 403 -29.79 3.80 3.19
CA GLU A 403 -30.85 4.62 2.59
C GLU A 403 -32.11 4.56 3.46
N LEU A 404 -32.58 3.36 3.79
CA LEU A 404 -33.79 3.14 4.59
C LEU A 404 -33.67 3.72 6.00
N ALA A 405 -32.51 3.62 6.64
CA ALA A 405 -32.29 4.16 7.97
C ALA A 405 -32.43 5.69 8.01
N ALA A 406 -32.06 6.39 6.93
CA ALA A 406 -32.28 7.83 6.82
C ALA A 406 -33.77 8.19 6.68
N PHE A 407 -34.53 7.41 5.89
CA PHE A 407 -35.98 7.63 5.73
C PHE A 407 -36.78 7.24 6.97
N ALA A 408 -36.40 6.14 7.63
CA ALA A 408 -37.09 5.61 8.80
C ALA A 408 -37.05 6.56 10.01
N GLN A 409 -36.10 7.49 10.08
CA GLN A 409 -36.07 8.54 11.11
C GLN A 409 -37.27 9.48 11.06
N PHE A 410 -37.95 9.58 9.92
CA PHE A 410 -39.07 10.49 9.71
C PHE A 410 -40.43 9.77 9.58
N ALA A 411 -40.44 8.43 9.60
CA ALA A 411 -41.66 7.64 9.46
C ALA A 411 -42.18 7.18 10.83
N SER A 412 -43.50 7.31 11.06
CA SER A 412 -44.14 6.83 12.29
C SER A 412 -44.45 5.33 12.24
N ASP A 413 -44.83 4.82 11.07
CA ASP A 413 -45.16 3.43 10.84
C ASP A 413 -44.32 2.88 9.68
N LEU A 414 -43.65 1.76 9.93
CA LEU A 414 -42.88 1.01 8.93
C LEU A 414 -43.63 -0.29 8.64
N ASP A 415 -43.75 -0.64 7.36
CA ASP A 415 -44.26 -1.95 6.98
C ASP A 415 -43.31 -3.07 7.43
N GLU A 416 -43.84 -4.30 7.56
CA GLU A 416 -43.09 -5.43 8.12
C GLU A 416 -41.83 -5.77 7.29
N ALA A 417 -41.87 -5.60 5.97
CA ALA A 417 -40.73 -5.89 5.11
C ALA A 417 -39.59 -4.89 5.34
N THR A 418 -39.91 -3.59 5.38
CA THR A 418 -38.94 -2.52 5.71
C THR A 418 -38.37 -2.72 7.11
N ARG A 419 -39.19 -3.09 8.09
CA ARG A 419 -38.72 -3.39 9.46
C ARG A 419 -37.73 -4.54 9.48
N LYS A 420 -38.04 -5.67 8.84
CA LYS A 420 -37.12 -6.83 8.77
C LYS A 420 -35.81 -6.47 8.07
N GLN A 421 -35.86 -5.66 7.03
CA GLN A 421 -34.68 -5.21 6.30
C GLN A 421 -33.79 -4.29 7.15
N LEU A 422 -34.39 -3.37 7.92
CA LEU A 422 -33.67 -2.53 8.88
C LEU A 422 -33.03 -3.35 9.99
N GLU A 423 -33.80 -4.27 10.57
CA GLU A 423 -33.33 -5.18 11.62
C GLU A 423 -32.19 -6.08 11.13
N HIS A 424 -32.25 -6.58 9.90
CA HIS A 424 -31.16 -7.34 9.29
C HIS A 424 -29.94 -6.45 9.03
N GLY A 425 -30.12 -5.29 8.41
CA GLY A 425 -29.03 -4.36 8.10
C GLY A 425 -28.29 -3.84 9.33
N GLN A 426 -29.00 -3.61 10.43
CA GLN A 426 -28.39 -3.22 11.71
C GLN A 426 -27.49 -4.33 12.26
N ARG A 427 -27.94 -5.58 12.20
CA ARG A 427 -27.16 -6.75 12.65
C ARG A 427 -25.94 -7.00 11.78
N VAL A 428 -26.09 -6.89 10.45
CA VAL A 428 -24.96 -7.00 9.51
C VAL A 428 -23.96 -5.87 9.75
N THR A 429 -24.42 -4.64 10.00
CA THR A 429 -23.55 -3.50 10.32
C THR A 429 -22.74 -3.77 11.60
N GLU A 430 -23.38 -4.31 12.64
CA GLU A 430 -22.69 -4.69 13.88
C GLU A 430 -21.68 -5.81 13.63
N LEU A 431 -22.03 -6.81 12.83
CA LEU A 431 -21.14 -7.91 12.45
C LEU A 431 -19.92 -7.42 11.67
N MET A 432 -20.04 -6.37 10.85
CA MET A 432 -18.90 -5.86 10.07
C MET A 432 -17.85 -5.14 10.93
N LYS A 433 -18.14 -4.87 12.21
CA LYS A 433 -17.15 -4.32 13.13
C LYS A 433 -16.03 -5.34 13.37
N GLN A 434 -14.81 -4.84 13.43
CA GLN A 434 -13.62 -5.64 13.64
C GLN A 434 -12.57 -4.84 14.40
N LYS A 435 -11.90 -5.52 15.35
CA LYS A 435 -10.79 -4.91 16.10
C LYS A 435 -9.57 -4.76 15.19
N GLN A 436 -8.80 -3.70 15.43
CA GLN A 436 -7.51 -3.50 14.77
C GLN A 436 -6.52 -4.60 15.16
N TYR A 437 -5.62 -4.99 14.25
CA TYR A 437 -4.61 -6.04 14.46
C TYR A 437 -5.20 -7.44 14.71
N ALA A 438 -6.46 -7.65 14.34
CA ALA A 438 -7.13 -8.94 14.42
C ALA A 438 -7.64 -9.37 13.03
N PRO A 439 -6.74 -9.58 12.04
CA PRO A 439 -7.16 -10.06 10.72
C PRO A 439 -7.79 -11.45 10.85
N MET A 440 -8.86 -11.68 10.08
CA MET A 440 -9.56 -12.96 10.05
C MET A 440 -9.04 -13.84 8.91
N SER A 441 -9.01 -15.15 9.17
CA SER A 441 -8.78 -16.13 8.10
C SER A 441 -9.99 -16.19 7.14
N ILE A 442 -9.81 -16.78 5.96
CA ILE A 442 -10.90 -16.97 4.99
C ILE A 442 -12.02 -17.80 5.62
N ALA A 443 -11.68 -18.82 6.40
CA ALA A 443 -12.66 -19.67 7.07
C ALA A 443 -13.45 -18.93 8.16
N ASP A 444 -12.78 -18.16 9.02
CA ASP A 444 -13.45 -17.38 10.06
C ASP A 444 -14.39 -16.35 9.44
N MET A 445 -13.91 -15.65 8.41
CA MET A 445 -14.72 -14.70 7.65
C MET A 445 -15.92 -15.38 6.99
N ALA A 446 -15.71 -16.50 6.31
CA ALA A 446 -16.79 -17.25 5.68
C ALA A 446 -17.86 -17.67 6.70
N LEU A 447 -17.45 -18.15 7.88
CA LEU A 447 -18.37 -18.52 8.96
C LEU A 447 -19.21 -17.33 9.44
N SER A 448 -18.59 -16.17 9.66
CA SER A 448 -19.31 -14.95 10.04
C SER A 448 -20.31 -14.51 8.97
N LEU A 449 -19.89 -14.46 7.70
CA LEU A 449 -20.75 -14.08 6.58
C LEU A 449 -21.90 -15.09 6.40
N TYR A 450 -21.63 -16.39 6.59
CA TYR A 450 -22.64 -17.44 6.52
C TYR A 450 -23.73 -17.25 7.58
N ALA A 451 -23.35 -16.95 8.82
CA ALA A 451 -24.31 -16.72 9.90
C ALA A 451 -25.24 -15.53 9.60
N ALA A 452 -24.71 -14.45 9.02
CA ALA A 452 -25.51 -13.31 8.57
C ALA A 452 -26.43 -13.66 7.40
N GLU A 453 -25.86 -14.18 6.31
CA GLU A 453 -26.57 -14.41 5.05
C GLU A 453 -27.68 -15.47 5.17
N ARG A 454 -27.47 -16.51 5.99
CA ARG A 454 -28.47 -17.56 6.23
C ARG A 454 -29.45 -17.26 7.38
N GLY A 455 -29.41 -16.06 7.94
CA GLY A 455 -30.38 -15.61 8.94
C GLY A 455 -30.18 -16.17 10.35
N PHE A 456 -29.03 -16.75 10.67
CA PHE A 456 -28.73 -17.28 12.01
C PHE A 456 -28.56 -16.20 13.09
N LEU A 457 -28.46 -14.93 12.70
CA LEU A 457 -28.36 -13.79 13.60
C LEU A 457 -29.72 -13.15 13.95
N THR A 458 -30.83 -13.61 13.37
CA THR A 458 -32.14 -12.93 13.49
C THR A 458 -32.64 -12.87 14.94
N ASP A 459 -32.47 -13.94 15.70
CA ASP A 459 -32.80 -14.11 17.11
C ASP A 459 -31.71 -13.62 18.07
N VAL A 460 -30.57 -13.15 17.56
CA VAL A 460 -29.48 -12.60 18.37
C VAL A 460 -29.71 -11.10 18.55
N GLU A 461 -29.63 -10.64 19.81
CA GLU A 461 -29.68 -9.21 20.14
C GLU A 461 -28.48 -8.47 19.52
N VAL A 462 -28.69 -7.27 18.97
CA VAL A 462 -27.64 -6.49 18.30
C VAL A 462 -26.41 -6.31 19.19
N SER A 463 -26.60 -6.00 20.47
CA SER A 463 -25.51 -5.81 21.45
C SER A 463 -24.64 -7.06 21.66
N LYS A 464 -25.17 -8.24 21.33
CA LYS A 464 -24.53 -9.56 21.53
C LYS A 464 -23.86 -10.12 20.28
N ILE A 465 -23.99 -9.48 19.12
CA ILE A 465 -23.45 -10.00 17.86
C ILE A 465 -21.93 -10.20 17.91
N GLY A 466 -21.19 -9.24 18.48
CA GLY A 466 -19.74 -9.37 18.60
C GLY A 466 -19.31 -10.54 19.49
N SER A 467 -20.05 -10.80 20.57
CA SER A 467 -19.79 -11.95 21.45
C SER A 467 -20.20 -13.27 20.80
N PHE A 468 -21.34 -13.29 20.11
CA PHE A 468 -21.80 -14.43 19.32
C PHE A 468 -20.77 -14.85 18.28
N GLU A 469 -20.25 -13.90 17.49
CA GLU A 469 -19.23 -14.16 16.48
C GLU A 469 -17.97 -14.77 17.10
N GLN A 470 -17.45 -14.17 18.17
CA GLN A 470 -16.24 -14.66 18.83
C GLN A 470 -16.41 -16.07 19.40
N ALA A 471 -17.55 -16.33 20.05
CA ALA A 471 -17.87 -17.66 20.60
C ALA A 471 -18.07 -18.69 19.49
N LEU A 472 -18.73 -18.31 18.40
CA LEU A 472 -18.97 -19.16 17.23
C LEU A 472 -17.65 -19.55 16.56
N ILE A 473 -16.78 -18.58 16.29
CA ILE A 473 -15.46 -18.82 15.70
C ILE A 473 -14.61 -19.72 16.62
N ALA A 474 -14.60 -19.45 17.93
CA ALA A 474 -13.87 -20.27 18.89
C ALA A 474 -14.39 -21.72 18.93
N PHE A 475 -15.71 -21.92 18.88
CA PHE A 475 -16.34 -23.23 18.82
C PHE A 475 -15.94 -23.99 17.55
N PHE A 476 -15.99 -23.35 16.38
CA PHE A 476 -15.60 -23.99 15.11
C PHE A 476 -14.11 -24.32 15.06
N ASN A 477 -13.25 -23.45 15.57
CA ASN A 477 -11.81 -23.70 15.62
C ASN A 477 -11.42 -24.82 16.60
N ARG A 478 -12.27 -25.14 17.59
CA ARG A 478 -12.07 -26.26 18.51
C ARG A 478 -12.70 -27.56 18.01
N ASP A 479 -13.98 -27.51 17.67
CA ASP A 479 -14.83 -28.70 17.47
C ASP A 479 -15.01 -29.06 15.98
N HIS A 480 -14.68 -28.15 15.06
CA HIS A 480 -14.81 -28.30 13.60
C HIS A 480 -13.52 -27.87 12.85
N ALA A 481 -12.35 -28.02 13.48
CA ALA A 481 -11.07 -27.53 12.96
C ALA A 481 -10.72 -28.07 11.56
N GLU A 482 -11.07 -29.33 11.25
CA GLU A 482 -10.83 -29.94 9.94
C GLU A 482 -11.60 -29.22 8.82
N LEU A 483 -12.84 -28.80 9.09
CA LEU A 483 -13.65 -28.03 8.13
C LEU A 483 -13.04 -26.65 7.90
N MET A 484 -12.61 -25.97 8.97
CA MET A 484 -11.95 -24.66 8.89
C MET A 484 -10.64 -24.74 8.08
N ALA A 485 -9.83 -25.76 8.32
CA ALA A 485 -8.60 -25.99 7.56
C ALA A 485 -8.89 -26.24 6.07
N LYS A 486 -9.91 -27.05 5.74
CA LYS A 486 -10.33 -27.32 4.36
C LYS A 486 -10.75 -26.03 3.62
N ILE A 487 -11.47 -25.13 4.30
CA ILE A 487 -11.89 -23.85 3.74
C ILE A 487 -10.67 -22.94 3.51
N ASN A 488 -9.74 -22.86 4.46
CA ASN A 488 -8.56 -22.00 4.36
C ASN A 488 -7.62 -22.38 3.19
N VAL A 489 -7.55 -23.66 2.80
CA VAL A 489 -6.68 -24.10 1.71
C VAL A 489 -7.23 -23.73 0.33
N LYS A 490 -8.52 -24.00 0.07
CA LYS A 490 -9.09 -23.84 -1.29
C LYS A 490 -10.03 -22.66 -1.45
N GLY A 491 -10.59 -22.13 -0.36
CA GLY A 491 -11.65 -21.12 -0.41
C GLY A 491 -12.86 -21.55 -1.26
N ASP A 492 -13.08 -22.85 -1.39
CA ASP A 492 -14.15 -23.43 -2.21
C ASP A 492 -15.47 -23.48 -1.44
N PHE A 493 -16.58 -23.57 -2.16
CA PHE A 493 -17.91 -23.74 -1.60
C PHE A 493 -18.66 -24.82 -2.37
N ASN A 494 -19.09 -25.84 -1.65
CA ASN A 494 -19.83 -27.00 -2.13
C ASN A 494 -20.86 -27.44 -1.07
N ASP A 495 -21.72 -28.40 -1.41
CA ASP A 495 -22.83 -28.83 -0.56
C ASP A 495 -22.36 -29.45 0.77
N GLU A 496 -21.19 -30.09 0.78
CA GLU A 496 -20.58 -30.64 2.00
C GLU A 496 -20.18 -29.53 2.97
N ILE A 497 -19.54 -28.47 2.47
CA ILE A 497 -19.16 -27.29 3.26
C ILE A 497 -20.41 -26.54 3.74
N ASP A 498 -21.42 -26.35 2.89
CA ASP A 498 -22.68 -25.69 3.25
C ASP A 498 -23.40 -26.47 4.37
N ALA A 499 -23.55 -27.78 4.23
CA ALA A 499 -24.16 -28.63 5.24
C ALA A 499 -23.36 -28.65 6.55
N GLY A 500 -22.02 -28.71 6.46
CA GLY A 500 -21.12 -28.68 7.62
C GLY A 500 -21.23 -27.38 8.42
N LEU A 501 -21.21 -26.23 7.73
CA LEU A 501 -21.39 -24.92 8.38
C LEU A 501 -22.77 -24.80 9.02
N LYS A 502 -23.83 -25.22 8.30
CA LYS A 502 -25.20 -25.18 8.81
C LYS A 502 -25.36 -26.01 10.09
N ALA A 503 -24.99 -27.30 10.04
CA ALA A 503 -25.13 -28.21 11.18
C ALA A 503 -24.27 -27.77 12.38
N GLY A 504 -23.07 -27.23 12.12
CA GLY A 504 -22.20 -26.70 13.17
C GLY A 504 -22.79 -25.47 13.87
N ILE A 505 -23.39 -24.53 13.12
CA ILE A 505 -24.04 -23.35 13.71
C ILE A 505 -25.31 -23.75 14.48
N GLU A 506 -26.12 -24.67 13.96
CA GLU A 506 -27.30 -25.18 14.68
C GLU A 506 -26.91 -25.86 16.00
N LYS A 507 -25.85 -26.68 15.98
CA LYS A 507 -25.29 -27.30 17.20
C LYS A 507 -24.75 -26.25 18.17
N PHE A 508 -24.03 -25.23 17.67
CA PHE A 508 -23.53 -24.14 18.49
C PHE A 508 -24.67 -23.43 19.21
N LYS A 509 -25.72 -23.03 18.48
CA LYS A 509 -26.88 -22.33 19.06
C LYS A 509 -27.67 -23.17 20.06
N ALA A 510 -27.67 -24.49 19.90
CA ALA A 510 -28.36 -25.40 20.82
C ALA A 510 -27.56 -25.70 22.11
N THR A 511 -26.23 -25.55 22.09
CA THR A 511 -25.35 -26.07 23.16
C THR A 511 -24.47 -25.03 23.85
N GLN A 512 -24.24 -23.88 23.22
CA GLN A 512 -23.31 -22.86 23.71
C GLN A 512 -24.06 -21.58 24.12
N THR A 513 -23.41 -20.81 24.99
CA THR A 513 -23.85 -19.47 25.44
C THR A 513 -22.96 -18.39 24.84
N TRP A 514 -23.50 -17.18 24.62
CA TRP A 514 -22.77 -16.05 24.05
C TRP A 514 -23.09 -14.68 24.71
#